data_AF-A0A1G9F642-F1
#
_entry.id   AF-A0A1G9F642-F1
#
_cell.length_a   1.000
_cell.length_b   1.000
_cell.length_c   1.000
_cell.angle_alpha   90.00
_cell.angle_beta   90.00
_cell.angle_gamma   90.00
#
_symmetry.space_group_name_H-M   'P 1'
#
loop_
_entity.id
_entity.type
_entity.pdbx_description
1 polymer ?
#
loop_
_entity_poly.entity_id
_entity_poly.type
_entity_poly.pdbx_seq_one_letter_code
_entity_poly.pdbx_strand_id
1 'polypeptide(L)' 'MRKDVREGVKKFMIDGIKPNFAALARQYGCDYRTVKAAYAAESQNTEEQKRMSRPSKLDEFKPIIHDKLEIQ' A
#
# COMPACT_ATOMS: atom_id res chain seq x y z
N MET A 1 13.95 5.47 -6.39
CA MET A 1 13.97 3.98 -6.42
C MET A 1 14.95 3.53 -7.51
N ARG A 2 15.73 2.46 -7.30
CA ARG A 2 16.73 1.99 -8.29
C ARG A 2 16.02 1.49 -9.57
N LYS A 3 16.60 1.79 -10.73
CA LYS A 3 15.99 1.52 -12.06
C LYS A 3 16.03 0.03 -12.45
N ASP A 4 17.09 -0.66 -12.03
CA ASP A 4 17.31 -2.11 -12.19
C ASP A 4 16.18 -2.97 -11.59
N VAL A 5 15.77 -2.69 -10.35
CA VAL A 5 14.67 -3.41 -9.68
C VAL A 5 13.36 -3.18 -10.41
N ARG A 6 13.14 -1.96 -10.92
CA ARG A 6 11.92 -1.60 -11.64
C ARG A 6 11.82 -2.36 -12.96
N GLU A 7 12.87 -2.36 -13.76
CA GLU A 7 12.93 -3.12 -15.02
C GLU A 7 12.82 -4.62 -14.82
N GLY A 8 13.47 -5.15 -13.77
CA GLY A 8 13.36 -6.56 -13.40
C GLY A 8 11.93 -6.99 -13.11
N VAL A 9 11.18 -6.13 -12.42
CA VAL A 9 9.78 -6.37 -12.04
C VAL A 9 8.83 -6.23 -13.24
N LYS A 10 9.07 -5.29 -14.18
CA LYS A 10 8.29 -5.16 -15.42
C LYS A 10 8.23 -6.44 -16.24
N LYS A 11 9.34 -7.18 -16.32
CA LYS A 11 9.42 -8.43 -17.11
C LYS A 11 8.36 -9.43 -16.65
N PHE A 12 8.24 -9.66 -15.34
CA PHE A 12 7.24 -10.57 -14.79
C PHE A 12 5.81 -10.08 -14.97
N MET A 13 5.59 -8.76 -15.05
CA MET A 13 4.27 -8.18 -15.33
C MET A 13 3.85 -8.42 -16.79
N ILE A 14 4.79 -8.35 -17.74
CA ILE A 14 4.55 -8.68 -19.17
C ILE A 14 4.19 -10.16 -19.31
N ASP A 15 4.89 -11.03 -18.58
CA ASP A 15 4.65 -12.47 -18.60
C ASP A 15 3.34 -12.87 -17.87
N GLY A 16 2.65 -11.92 -17.22
CA GLY A 16 1.40 -12.17 -16.47
C GLY A 16 1.58 -13.04 -15.22
N ILE A 17 2.82 -13.32 -14.81
CA ILE A 17 3.15 -14.21 -13.71
C ILE A 17 3.52 -13.39 -12.48
N LYS A 18 2.94 -13.72 -11.33
CA LYS A 18 3.32 -13.09 -10.06
C LYS A 18 4.75 -13.48 -9.67
N PRO A 19 5.71 -12.55 -9.59
CA PRO A 19 7.08 -12.90 -9.27
C PRO A 19 7.27 -13.29 -7.81
N ASN A 20 8.27 -14.12 -7.55
CA ASN A 20 8.80 -14.33 -6.21
C ASN A 20 9.70 -13.15 -5.81
N PHE A 21 9.15 -12.20 -5.05
CA PHE A 21 9.85 -10.99 -4.63
C PHE A 21 11.12 -11.27 -3.79
N ALA A 22 11.18 -12.40 -3.06
CA ALA A 22 12.35 -12.74 -2.26
C ALA A 22 13.52 -13.24 -3.11
N ALA A 23 13.24 -13.98 -4.19
CA ALA A 23 14.25 -14.40 -5.15
C ALA A 23 14.81 -13.19 -5.91
N LEU A 24 13.94 -12.26 -6.34
CA LEU A 24 14.36 -11.02 -6.99
C LEU A 24 15.18 -10.12 -6.07
N ALA A 25 14.77 -10.00 -4.81
CA ALA A 25 15.51 -9.27 -3.79
C ALA A 25 16.97 -9.77 -3.67
N ARG A 26 17.17 -11.09 -3.65
CA ARG A 26 18.52 -11.70 -3.64
C ARG A 26 19.30 -11.41 -4.92
N GLN A 27 18.65 -11.49 -6.09
CA GLN A 27 19.29 -11.24 -7.38
C GLN A 27 19.77 -9.80 -7.54
N TYR A 28 18.96 -8.83 -7.11
CA TYR A 28 19.29 -7.40 -7.19
C TYR A 28 19.98 -6.85 -5.94
N GLY A 29 20.23 -7.70 -4.92
CA GLY A 29 20.83 -7.30 -3.65
C GLY A 29 20.02 -6.20 -2.92
N CYS A 30 18.69 -6.27 -2.99
CA CYS A 30 17.78 -5.29 -2.39
C CYS A 30 16.83 -5.92 -1.37
N ASP A 31 16.16 -5.10 -0.56
CA ASP A 31 15.18 -5.61 0.40
C ASP A 31 13.89 -6.07 -0.31
N TYR A 32 13.27 -7.12 0.23
CA TYR A 32 12.01 -7.68 -0.26
C TYR A 32 10.92 -6.61 -0.39
N ARG A 33 10.82 -5.68 0.58
CA ARG A 33 9.78 -4.64 0.58
C ARG A 33 9.98 -3.67 -0.58
N THR A 34 11.23 -3.43 -0.99
CA THR A 34 11.55 -2.59 -2.15
C THR A 34 11.06 -3.22 -3.45
N VAL A 35 11.31 -4.51 -3.66
CA VAL A 35 10.82 -5.23 -4.86
C VAL A 35 9.29 -5.28 -4.88
N LYS A 36 8.67 -5.56 -3.73
CA LYS A 36 7.20 -5.60 -3.62
C LYS A 36 6.57 -4.23 -3.88
N ALA A 37 7.17 -3.15 -3.36
CA ALA A 37 6.71 -1.79 -3.62
C ALA A 37 6.90 -1.39 -5.08
N ALA A 38 8.01 -1.79 -5.71
CA ALA A 38 8.25 -1.59 -7.14
C ALA A 38 7.17 -2.27 -7.98
N TYR A 39 6.82 -3.52 -7.66
CA TYR A 39 5.75 -4.25 -8.33
C TYR A 39 4.40 -3.60 -8.14
N ALA A 40 4.06 -3.23 -6.90
CA ALA A 40 2.80 -2.54 -6.60
C ALA A 40 2.68 -1.18 -7.30
N ALA A 41 3.77 -0.43 -7.46
CA ALA A 41 3.76 0.87 -8.14
C ALA A 41 3.59 0.74 -9.66
N GLU A 42 3.93 -0.40 -10.26
CA GLU A 42 3.81 -0.64 -11.69
C GLU A 42 2.55 -1.41 -12.09
N SER A 43 2.15 -2.37 -11.24
CA SER A 43 0.80 -2.89 -11.28
C SER A 43 -0.12 -1.74 -10.86
N GLN A 44 -0.72 -1.05 -11.82
CA GLN A 44 -1.74 0.00 -11.64
C GLN A 44 -2.95 -0.42 -10.79
N ASN A 45 -2.91 -1.58 -10.11
CA ASN A 45 -3.61 -1.84 -8.86
C ASN A 45 -3.08 -0.92 -7.75
N THR A 46 -3.24 0.38 -7.99
CA THR A 46 -3.43 1.41 -6.99
C THR A 46 -4.82 1.21 -6.38
N GLU A 47 -5.15 -0.01 -5.96
CA GLU A 47 -5.90 -0.14 -4.72
C GLU A 47 -4.91 0.33 -3.66
N GLU A 48 -4.73 1.66 -3.56
CA GLU A 48 -4.33 2.29 -2.30
C GLU A 48 -5.13 1.53 -1.28
N GLN A 49 -4.47 0.72 -0.44
CA GLN A 49 -5.13 -0.17 0.50
C GLN A 49 -6.13 0.71 1.22
N LYS A 50 -7.39 0.65 0.79
CA LYS A 50 -8.34 1.72 1.07
C LYS A 50 -8.59 1.50 2.53
N ARG A 51 -7.90 2.28 3.37
CA ARG A 51 -7.91 2.04 4.81
C ARG A 51 -9.37 2.08 5.16
N MET A 52 -9.93 0.92 5.50
CA MET A 52 -11.37 0.86 5.68
C MET A 52 -11.66 1.88 6.77
N SER A 53 -12.41 2.91 6.40
CA SER A 53 -12.80 3.95 7.34
C SER A 53 -13.74 3.29 8.32
N ARG A 54 -13.20 2.84 9.44
CA ARG A 54 -14.00 2.27 10.51
C ARG A 54 -14.66 3.44 11.21
N PRO A 55 -16.01 3.49 11.28
CA PRO A 55 -16.67 4.50 12.07
C PRO A 55 -16.18 4.38 13.52
N SER A 56 -15.94 5.53 14.14
CA SER A 56 -15.62 5.61 15.56
C SER A 56 -16.86 5.25 16.37
N LYS A 57 -16.67 4.61 17.52
CA LYS A 57 -17.75 4.40 18.50
C LYS A 57 -18.37 5.72 18.99
N LEU A 58 -17.62 6.82 18.84
CA LEU A 58 -18.06 8.16 19.24
C LEU A 58 -18.81 8.89 18.13
N ASP A 59 -18.85 8.37 16.89
CA ASP A 59 -19.50 9.07 15.78
C ASP A 59 -20.99 9.28 16.04
N GLU A 60 -21.65 8.33 16.71
CA GLU A 60 -23.06 8.41 17.13
C GLU A 60 -23.30 9.48 18.22
N PHE A 61 -22.29 9.79 19.03
CA PHE A 61 -22.40 10.68 20.19
C PHE A 61 -21.80 12.08 19.95
N LYS A 62 -21.23 12.34 18.77
CA LYS A 62 -20.74 13.66 18.36
C LYS A 62 -21.71 14.81 18.67
N PRO A 63 -23.02 14.75 18.36
CA PRO A 63 -23.93 15.85 18.67
C PRO A 63 -23.99 16.14 20.18
N ILE A 64 -24.14 15.10 21.01
CA ILE A 64 -24.19 15.23 22.47
C ILE A 64 -22.88 15.81 23.03
N ILE A 65 -21.74 15.43 22.46
CA ILE A 65 -20.44 15.96 22.85
C ILE A 65 -20.35 17.45 22.51
N HIS A 66 -20.78 17.85 21.31
CA HIS A 66 -20.81 19.26 20.90
C HIS A 66 -21.73 20.09 21.78
N ASP A 67 -22.96 19.62 22.02
CA ASP A 67 -23.93 20.31 22.88
C ASP A 67 -23.36 20.58 24.27
N LYS A 68 -22.63 19.62 24.85
CA LYS A 68 -22.00 19.78 26.18
C LYS A 68 -20.78 20.69 26.19
N LEU A 69 -20.08 20.81 25.07
CA LEU A 69 -18.91 21.68 24.94
C LEU A 69 -19.33 23.13 24.67
N GLU A 70 -20.47 23.36 24.04
CA GLU A 70 -21.00 24.70 23.75
C GLU A 70 -21.66 25.37 24.97
N ILE A 71 -22.00 24.62 26.01
CA ILE A 71 -22.56 25.13 27.28
C ILE A 71 -21.45 25.67 28.23
N GLN A 72 -20.27 26.02 27.70
CA GLN A 72 -19.19 26.62 28.51
C GLN A 72 -19.34 28.12 28.71
#